data_AF-A0A920SYQ4-F1
#
_entry.id   AF-A0A920SYQ4-F1
#
_cell.length_a   1.000
_cell.length_b   1.000
_cell.length_c   1.000
_cell.angle_alpha   90.00
_cell.angle_beta   90.00
_cell.angle_gamma   90.00
#
_symmetry.space_group_name_H-M   'P 1'
#
loop_
_entity.id
_entity.type
_entity.pdbx_description
1 polymer ?
#
loop_
_entity_poly.entity_id
_entity_poly.type
_entity_poly.pdbx_seq_one_letter_code
_entity_poly.pdbx_strand_id
1 'polypeptide(L)' 'MELERNPRNFYDAAEQIIELGNRPLEADSDSGRWEVASGLLAGAVHFWLYTRQPCGEPYCKKLRRYRYR' A
#
# COMPACT_ATOMS: atom_id res chain seq x y z
N MET A 1 6.29 19.19 13.25
CA MET A 1 6.68 18.12 12.30
C MET A 1 6.47 16.80 13.04
N GLU A 2 5.22 16.34 13.11
CA GLU A 2 4.87 15.09 13.82
C GLU A 2 5.09 13.89 12.90
N LEU A 3 6.28 13.31 13.00
CA LEU A 3 6.61 12.00 12.46
C LEU A 3 6.95 11.02 13.59
N GLU A 4 6.29 11.15 14.75
CA GLU A 4 6.18 10.04 15.69
C GLU A 4 5.00 9.14 15.29
N ARG A 5 5.00 8.68 14.03
CA ARG A 5 4.14 7.57 13.62
C ARG A 5 4.80 6.31 14.18
N ASN A 6 4.27 5.80 15.30
CA ASN A 6 4.76 4.62 16.03
C ASN A 6 5.42 3.59 15.08
N PRO A 7 6.75 3.43 15.12
CA PRO A 7 7.50 2.61 14.15
C PRO A 7 7.04 1.15 14.14
N ARG A 8 6.43 0.68 15.23
CA ARG A 8 5.81 -0.65 15.32
C ARG A 8 4.84 -0.94 14.17
N ASN A 9 3.98 0.02 13.81
CA ASN A 9 2.97 -0.20 12.77
C ASN A 9 3.57 -0.45 11.37
N PHE A 10 4.79 0.05 11.10
CA PHE A 10 5.46 -0.21 9.82
C PHE A 10 6.18 -1.55 9.81
N TYR A 11 6.83 -1.92 10.91
CA TYR A 11 7.48 -3.22 11.05
C TYR A 11 6.44 -4.35 11.03
N ASP A 12 5.33 -4.20 11.75
CA ASP A 12 4.23 -5.17 11.77
C ASP A 12 3.62 -5.36 10.37
N ALA A 13 3.51 -4.29 9.59
CA ALA A 13 3.02 -4.35 8.21
C ALA A 13 4.03 -5.06 7.28
N ALA A 14 5.33 -4.84 7.49
CA ALA A 14 6.37 -5.50 6.71
C ALA A 14 6.41 -7.02 6.99
N GLU A 15 6.26 -7.42 8.25
CA GLU A 15 6.17 -8.84 8.65
C GLU A 15 4.99 -9.54 7.97
N GLN A 16 3.80 -8.92 8.00
CA GLN A 16 2.61 -9.47 7.33
C GLN A 16 2.79 -9.62 5.81
N ILE A 17 3.56 -8.74 5.17
CA ILE A 17 3.87 -8.84 3.73
C ILE A 17 4.79 -10.03 3.46
N ILE A 18 5.75 -10.31 4.35
CA ILE A 18 6.64 -11.47 4.23
C ILE A 18 5.82 -12.77 4.36
N GLU A 19 4.96 -12.86 5.37
CA GLU A 19 4.07 -14.02 5.56
C GLU A 19 3.14 -14.23 4.35
N LEU A 20 2.58 -13.14 3.81
CA LEU A 20 1.78 -13.18 2.57
C LEU A 20 2.59 -13.72 1.38
N GLY A 21 3.88 -13.38 1.27
CA GLY A 21 4.77 -13.87 0.22
C GLY A 21 5.19 -15.33 0.39
N ASN A 22 5.28 -15.83 1.62
CA ASN A 22 5.62 -17.23 1.87
C ASN A 22 4.49 -18.18 1.45
N ARG A 23 3.22 -17.77 1.59
CA ARG A 23 2.05 -18.59 1.22
C ARG A 23 2.09 -19.17 -0.21
N PRO A 24 2.28 -18.38 -1.28
CA PRO A 24 2.37 -18.93 -2.63
C PRO A 24 3.61 -19.80 -2.85
N LEU A 25 4.73 -19.51 -2.17
CA LEU A 25 5.95 -20.33 -2.25
C LEU A 25 5.81 -21.69 -1.54
N GLU A 26 4.99 -21.74 -0.48
CA GLU A 26 4.64 -22.99 0.21
C GLU A 26 3.60 -23.79 -0.56
N ALA A 27 2.69 -23.12 -1.28
CA ALA A 27 1.62 -23.77 -2.05
C ALA A 27 2.11 -24.35 -3.38
N ASP A 28 3.15 -23.77 -3.99
CA ASP A 28 3.67 -24.20 -5.29
C ASP A 28 5.20 -23.96 -5.36
N SER A 29 5.96 -25.04 -5.54
CA SER A 29 7.43 -24.99 -5.65
C SER A 29 7.92 -24.33 -6.95
N ASP A 30 7.06 -24.23 -7.96
CA ASP A 30 7.38 -23.59 -9.24
C ASP A 30 7.18 -22.07 -9.20
N SER A 31 6.53 -21.55 -8.14
CA SER A 31 6.45 -20.11 -7.91
C SER A 31 7.84 -19.57 -7.57
N GLY A 32 8.48 -18.92 -8.53
CA GLY A 32 9.76 -18.28 -8.32
C GLY A 32 9.64 -17.13 -7.31
N ARG A 33 10.62 -17.05 -6.39
CA ARG A 33 10.68 -15.99 -5.37
C ARG A 33 10.65 -14.59 -5.99
N TRP A 34 11.19 -14.45 -7.20
CA TRP A 34 11.25 -13.20 -7.93
C TRP A 34 9.87 -12.74 -8.41
N GLU A 35 9.07 -13.66 -8.95
CA GLU A 35 7.71 -13.43 -9.43
C GLU A 35 6.79 -13.05 -8.27
N VAL A 36 6.90 -13.79 -7.15
CA VAL A 36 6.14 -13.50 -5.92
C VAL A 36 6.49 -12.11 -5.38
N ALA A 37 7.78 -11.80 -5.24
CA ALA A 37 8.21 -10.48 -4.75
C ALA A 37 7.74 -9.34 -5.66
N SER A 38 7.80 -9.55 -6.98
CA SER A 38 7.33 -8.58 -7.97
C SER A 38 5.82 -8.34 -7.86
N GLY A 39 5.03 -9.40 -7.66
CA GLY A 39 3.58 -9.31 -7.44
C GLY A 39 3.22 -8.55 -6.16
N LEU A 40 3.93 -8.81 -5.05
CA LEU A 40 3.73 -8.08 -3.79
C LEU A 40 4.03 -6.59 -3.94
N LEU A 41 5.12 -6.23 -4.62
CA LEU A 41 5.47 -4.84 -4.87
C LEU A 41 4.42 -4.14 -5.73
N ALA A 42 3.96 -4.78 -6.80
CA ALA A 42 2.89 -4.26 -7.64
C ALA A 42 1.61 -4.02 -6.83
N GLY A 43 1.22 -4.97 -5.96
CA GLY A 43 0.08 -4.84 -5.05
C GLY A 43 0.19 -3.65 -4.10
N ALA A 44 1.37 -3.43 -3.51
CA ALA A 44 1.63 -2.27 -2.65
C ALA A 44 1.48 -0.93 -3.40
N VAL A 45 1.98 -0.85 -4.64
CA VAL A 45 1.79 0.31 -5.51
C VAL A 45 0.31 0.52 -5.84
N HIS A 46 -0.42 -0.54 -6.18
CA HIS A 46 -1.86 -0.46 -6.45
C HIS A 46 -2.65 0.01 -5.23
N PHE A 47 -2.33 -0.48 -4.03
CA PHE A 47 -2.94 -0.01 -2.78
C PHE A 47 -2.65 1.48 -2.55
N TRP A 48 -1.41 1.91 -2.79
CA TRP A 48 -1.01 3.32 -2.67
C TRP A 48 -1.80 4.23 -3.62
N LEU A 49 -2.04 3.79 -4.85
CA LEU A 49 -2.87 4.49 -5.84
C LEU A 49 -4.33 4.51 -5.42
N TYR A 50 -4.90 3.35 -5.06
CA TYR A 50 -6.29 3.19 -4.64
C TYR A 50 -6.64 4.13 -3.48
N THR A 51 -5.78 4.21 -2.47
CA THR A 51 -5.97 5.08 -1.30
C THR A 51 -5.83 6.57 -1.59
N ARG A 52 -5.30 6.95 -2.76
CA ARG A 52 -5.06 8.34 -3.18
C ARG A 52 -5.89 8.75 -4.39
N GLN A 53 -6.83 7.91 -4.82
CA GLN A 53 -7.74 8.29 -5.89
C GLN A 53 -8.48 9.57 -5.46
N PRO A 54 -8.51 10.62 -6.31
CA PRO A 54 -9.46 11.68 -6.08
C PRO A 54 -10.86 11.05 -6.04
N CYS A 55 -11.72 11.55 -5.15
CA CYS A 55 -13.12 11.17 -5.06
C CYS A 55 -13.67 11.00 -6.49
N GLY A 56 -14.28 9.84 -6.77
CA GLY A 56 -14.50 9.27 -8.11
C GLY A 56 -15.40 10.05 -9.07
N GLU A 57 -15.55 11.36 -8.88
CA GLU A 57 -16.20 12.29 -9.76
C GLU A 57 -15.19 13.30 -10.32
N PRO A 58 -15.23 13.60 -11.64
CA PRO A 58 -14.34 14.57 -12.29
C PRO A 58 -14.42 16.00 -11.70
N TYR A 59 -15.41 16.26 -10.83
CA TYR A 59 -15.61 17.54 -10.15
C TYR A 59 -15.64 17.41 -8.64
N CYS A 60 -14.94 16.44 -8.06
CA CYS A 60 -14.74 16.48 -6.63
C CYS A 60 -13.96 17.74 -6.26
N LYS A 61 -14.69 18.81 -5.96
CA LYS A 61 -14.18 20.02 -5.33
C LYS A 61 -13.53 19.53 -4.05
N LYS A 62 -12.20 19.44 -4.07
CA LYS A 62 -11.41 19.69 -2.85
C LYS A 62 -12.01 20.97 -2.29
N LEU A 63 -12.82 20.87 -1.24
CA LEU A 63 -13.40 22.04 -0.60
C LEU A 63 -12.25 22.99 -0.37
N ARG A 64 -12.29 24.11 -1.10
CA ARG A 64 -11.34 25.22 -1.03
C ARG A 64 -11.25 25.64 0.43
N ARG A 65 -10.29 25.11 1.17
CA ARG A 65 -9.96 25.57 2.51
C ARG A 65 -8.95 26.72 2.46
N TYR A 66 -9.20 27.68 1.57
CA TYR A 66 -8.61 29.02 1.60
C TYR A 66 -9.65 30.00 1.03
N ARG A 67 -10.48 30.53 1.93
CA ARG A 67 -11.12 31.82 1.72
C ARG A 67 -10.69 32.68 2.91
N TYR A 68 -9.59 33.41 2.71
CA TYR A 68 -9.43 34.69 3.38
C TYR A 68 -10.50 35.63 2.80
N ARG A 69 -11.57 35.84 3.56
CA ARG A 69 -12.25 37.12 3.76
C ARG A 69 -13.35 36.93 4.78
#